data_AF-A0A8T8WZR0-F1
#
_entry.id   AF-A0A8T8WZR0-F1
#
_cell.length_a   1.000
_cell.length_b   1.000
_cell.length_c   1.000
_cell.angle_alpha   90.00
_cell.angle_beta   90.00
_cell.angle_gamma   90.00
#
_symmetry.space_group_name_H-M   'P 1'
#
loop_
_entity.id
_entity.type
_entity.pdbx_description
1 polymer ?
#
loop_
_entity_poly.entity_id
_entity_poly.type
_entity_poly.pdbx_seq_one_letter_code
_entity_poly.pdbx_strand_id
1 'polypeptide(L)'
;MHHEQKSCLLDDYSPSLMSLEHRRALEPTRKALASWLKYSDSGFFHISGKPRSGKTKMIDYIAYSEVARKHLKTWCKTKRLTQTNIFFRRMGDRRETSCESNLQGMLRVILWSLINDKQELTPRLFPRQYDSYPRDFDEDPCVIDDEEVLLAWDRLAKLDDIYTDDKFVLYLDGLNHFKQGFPRMLDHLKQWVLARPLDVKICISSRGEVEFQDSLKSYPGIIMHEVSQADMLWYIRWALLHDDEDYAARYVRNTSPLEREELEQHFLTKVNGSFFLLWSLIGRIKLTFKDMTSRDAIKGFVDDWMQQYEQGTLNDHVDQQLLRESYRDDPPKLPQV
;
A
#
# COMPACT_ATOMS: atom_id res chain seq x y z
N MET A 1 21.74 -18.54 2.02
CA MET A 1 21.57 -17.11 1.62
C MET A 1 21.26 -17.07 0.14
N HIS A 2 20.00 -17.25 -0.24
CA HIS A 2 19.53 -16.88 -1.58
C HIS A 2 18.61 -15.68 -1.37
N HIS A 3 19.13 -14.50 -1.70
CA HIS A 3 18.31 -13.31 -1.85
C HIS A 3 17.49 -13.52 -3.13
N GLU A 4 16.22 -13.91 -3.00
CA GLU A 4 15.26 -13.73 -4.09
C GLU A 4 15.19 -12.23 -4.39
N GLN A 5 15.77 -11.81 -5.51
CA GLN A 5 15.58 -10.48 -6.06
C GLN A 5 14.11 -10.36 -6.46
N LYS A 6 13.31 -9.74 -5.58
CA LYS A 6 11.93 -9.37 -5.90
C LYS A 6 11.96 -8.37 -7.07
N SER A 7 11.29 -8.75 -8.16
CA SER A 7 11.07 -7.89 -9.33
C SER A 7 10.50 -6.53 -8.91
N CYS A 8 10.99 -5.47 -9.56
CA CYS A 8 10.91 -4.10 -9.06
C CYS A 8 10.39 -3.16 -10.16
N LEU A 9 9.43 -2.30 -9.79
CA LEU A 9 8.93 -1.20 -10.64
C LEU A 9 9.92 -0.02 -10.75
N LEU A 10 11.04 -0.04 -10.04
CA LEU A 10 12.04 1.04 -10.03
C LEU A 10 13.43 0.60 -10.50
N ASP A 11 13.69 -0.71 -10.68
CA ASP A 11 15.00 -1.24 -11.07
C ASP A 11 15.04 -1.40 -12.58
N ASP A 12 15.93 -0.66 -13.23
CA ASP A 12 16.17 -0.77 -14.68
C ASP A 12 16.87 -2.09 -15.07
N TYR A 13 17.40 -2.82 -14.07
CA TYR A 13 18.18 -4.05 -14.22
C TYR A 13 17.63 -5.22 -13.40
N SER A 14 16.33 -5.54 -13.52
CA SER A 14 15.84 -6.83 -13.05
C SER A 14 16.23 -7.93 -14.07
N PRO A 15 16.95 -9.01 -13.67
CA PRO A 15 17.43 -10.02 -14.60
C PRO A 15 16.28 -10.86 -15.20
N SER A 16 16.28 -10.98 -16.53
CA SER A 16 15.81 -12.09 -17.40
C SER A 16 14.41 -12.73 -17.25
N LEU A 17 13.63 -12.49 -16.20
CA LEU A 17 12.35 -13.21 -15.99
C LEU A 17 11.12 -12.50 -16.56
N MET A 18 11.19 -11.19 -16.81
CA MET A 18 10.07 -10.40 -17.33
C MET A 18 10.11 -10.31 -18.87
N SER A 19 8.99 -10.65 -19.52
CA SER A 19 8.85 -10.47 -20.98
C SER A 19 9.03 -8.99 -21.37
N LEU A 20 9.50 -8.74 -22.59
CA LEU A 20 9.68 -7.37 -23.09
C LEU A 20 8.36 -6.58 -23.12
N GLU A 21 7.27 -7.28 -23.44
CA GLU A 21 5.91 -6.73 -23.44
C GLU A 21 5.47 -6.29 -22.04
N HIS A 22 5.73 -7.13 -21.04
CA HIS A 22 5.44 -6.83 -19.65
C HIS A 22 6.21 -5.58 -19.18
N ARG A 23 7.50 -5.49 -19.49
CA ARG A 23 8.30 -4.30 -19.18
C ARG A 23 7.74 -3.04 -19.83
N ARG A 24 7.34 -3.11 -21.11
CA ARG A 24 6.74 -1.98 -21.83
C ARG A 24 5.40 -1.54 -21.23
N ALA A 25 4.59 -2.48 -20.76
CA ALA A 25 3.30 -2.17 -20.14
C ALA A 25 3.44 -1.38 -18.83
N LEU A 26 4.45 -1.68 -18.03
CA LEU A 26 4.70 -1.00 -16.75
C LEU A 26 5.47 0.32 -16.89
N GLU A 27 6.21 0.51 -17.98
CA GLU A 27 7.12 1.64 -18.16
C GLU A 27 6.52 3.04 -17.91
N PRO A 28 5.29 3.36 -18.36
CA PRO A 28 4.67 4.66 -18.08
C PRO A 28 4.50 4.90 -16.57
N THR A 29 4.02 3.89 -15.85
CA THR A 29 3.82 3.90 -14.40
C THR A 29 5.15 4.04 -13.67
N ARG A 30 6.18 3.30 -14.10
CA ARG A 30 7.54 3.39 -13.54
C ARG A 30 8.09 4.80 -13.68
N LYS A 31 7.97 5.40 -14.87
CA LYS A 31 8.39 6.78 -15.15
C LYS A 31 7.62 7.79 -14.32
N ALA A 32 6.31 7.65 -14.16
CA ALA A 32 5.50 8.55 -13.35
C ALA A 32 5.93 8.54 -11.88
N LEU A 33 6.12 7.34 -11.30
CA LEU A 33 6.60 7.20 -9.92
C LEU A 33 8.03 7.74 -9.75
N ALA A 34 8.96 7.37 -10.65
CA ALA A 34 10.33 7.86 -10.59
C ALA A 34 10.41 9.39 -10.75
N SER A 35 9.61 9.96 -11.65
CA SER A 35 9.49 11.41 -11.83
C SER A 35 8.94 12.09 -10.58
N TRP A 36 7.89 11.51 -9.97
CA TRP A 36 7.36 12.01 -8.71
C TRP A 36 8.41 11.99 -7.60
N LEU A 37 9.17 10.90 -7.45
CA LEU A 37 10.20 10.78 -6.41
C LEU A 37 11.38 11.74 -6.63
N LYS A 38 11.80 11.98 -7.88
CA LYS A 38 13.03 12.74 -8.19
C LYS A 38 12.82 14.23 -8.46
N TYR A 39 11.81 14.57 -9.26
CA TYR A 39 11.78 15.84 -10.00
C TYR A 39 10.52 16.66 -9.76
N SER A 40 9.42 16.00 -9.43
CA SER A 40 8.13 16.68 -9.32
C SER A 40 8.02 17.48 -8.04
N ASP A 41 7.48 18.70 -8.13
CA ASP A 41 6.97 19.46 -6.97
C ASP A 41 5.51 19.08 -6.65
N SER A 42 4.98 18.05 -7.30
CA SER A 42 3.68 17.50 -6.94
C SER A 42 3.77 16.86 -5.57
N GLY A 43 3.04 17.42 -4.61
CA GLY A 43 3.09 16.98 -3.23
C GLY A 43 2.30 15.71 -2.94
N PHE A 44 1.50 15.18 -3.88
CA PHE A 44 0.84 13.88 -3.72
C PHE A 44 1.21 12.88 -4.81
N PHE A 45 1.18 11.59 -4.44
CA PHE A 45 1.13 10.47 -5.37
C PHE A 45 0.04 9.50 -4.92
N HIS A 46 -0.95 9.27 -5.79
CA HIS A 46 -2.15 8.52 -5.42
C HIS A 46 -2.09 7.08 -5.93
N ILE A 47 -2.12 6.13 -5.01
CA ILE A 47 -2.17 4.69 -5.30
C ILE A 47 -3.61 4.20 -5.09
N SER A 48 -4.39 4.14 -6.16
CA SER A 48 -5.76 3.63 -6.10
C SER A 48 -5.84 2.17 -6.52
N GLY A 49 -6.96 1.51 -6.25
CA GLY A 49 -7.23 0.18 -6.78
C GLY A 49 -8.10 -0.68 -5.88
N LYS A 50 -8.58 -1.80 -6.42
CA LYS A 50 -9.50 -2.71 -5.73
C LYS A 50 -8.90 -3.26 -4.42
N PRO A 51 -9.73 -3.70 -3.46
CA PRO A 51 -9.23 -4.45 -2.30
C PRO A 51 -8.28 -5.57 -2.72
N ARG A 52 -7.20 -5.79 -1.96
CA ARG A 52 -6.19 -6.84 -2.22
C ARG A 52 -5.42 -6.74 -3.55
N SER A 53 -5.50 -5.63 -4.26
CA SER A 53 -4.67 -5.38 -5.45
C SER A 53 -3.19 -5.06 -5.13
N GLY A 54 -2.74 -5.28 -3.89
CA GLY A 54 -1.34 -5.03 -3.49
C GLY A 54 -0.96 -3.59 -3.14
N LYS A 55 -1.91 -2.65 -2.97
CA LYS A 55 -1.62 -1.23 -2.63
C LYS A 55 -0.71 -1.05 -1.42
N THR A 56 -1.08 -1.66 -0.28
CA THR A 56 -0.30 -1.63 0.97
C THR A 56 1.12 -2.14 0.73
N LYS A 57 1.26 -3.24 -0.01
CA LYS A 57 2.57 -3.80 -0.37
C LYS A 57 3.37 -2.88 -1.28
N MET A 58 2.70 -2.17 -2.19
CA MET A 58 3.35 -1.17 -3.03
C MET A 58 3.82 0.03 -2.21
N ILE A 59 3.02 0.52 -1.27
CA ILE A 59 3.42 1.60 -0.36
C ILE A 59 4.63 1.17 0.48
N ASP A 60 4.55 0.02 1.16
CA ASP A 60 5.67 -0.56 1.90
C ASP A 60 6.92 -0.68 1.01
N TYR A 61 6.73 -1.21 -0.18
CA TYR A 61 7.81 -1.40 -1.14
C TYR A 61 8.50 -0.07 -1.49
N ILE A 62 7.73 0.98 -1.82
CA ILE A 62 8.29 2.30 -2.13
C ILE A 62 9.03 2.87 -0.91
N ALA A 63 8.42 2.80 0.28
CA ALA A 63 8.97 3.36 1.51
C ALA A 63 10.33 2.75 1.90
N TYR A 64 10.51 1.45 1.64
CA TYR A 64 11.74 0.72 1.96
C TYR A 64 12.69 0.49 0.77
N SER A 65 12.36 0.99 -0.42
CA SER A 65 13.18 0.79 -1.62
C SER A 65 14.44 1.65 -1.60
N GLU A 66 15.61 1.02 -1.75
CA GLU A 66 16.91 1.67 -1.94
C GLU A 66 16.89 2.63 -3.15
N VAL A 67 16.19 2.24 -4.23
CA VAL A 67 16.07 3.07 -5.44
C VAL A 67 15.19 4.27 -5.19
N ALA A 68 14.02 4.08 -4.56
CA ALA A 68 13.16 5.19 -4.18
C ALA A 68 13.89 6.18 -3.27
N ARG A 69 14.65 5.67 -2.29
CA ARG A 69 15.49 6.50 -1.40
C ARG A 69 16.56 7.27 -2.17
N LYS A 70 17.23 6.67 -3.16
CA LYS A 70 18.18 7.38 -4.04
C LYS A 70 17.48 8.51 -4.81
N HIS A 71 16.28 8.25 -5.33
CA HIS A 71 15.49 9.24 -6.05
C HIS A 71 15.07 10.41 -5.16
N LEU A 72 14.59 10.11 -3.95
CA LEU A 72 14.24 11.12 -2.95
C LEU A 72 15.46 11.93 -2.50
N LYS A 73 16.63 11.32 -2.37
CA LYS A 73 17.88 12.07 -2.10
C LYS A 73 18.17 13.11 -3.20
N THR A 74 17.91 12.77 -4.47
CA THR A 74 18.02 13.76 -5.56
C THR A 74 17.04 14.92 -5.37
N TRP A 75 15.79 14.64 -4.98
CA TRP A 75 14.78 15.66 -4.69
C TRP A 75 15.11 16.52 -3.46
N CYS A 76 15.69 15.91 -2.41
CA CYS A 76 16.11 16.58 -1.18
C CYS A 76 17.31 17.51 -1.37
N LYS A 77 18.15 17.27 -2.38
CA LYS A 77 19.38 18.01 -2.65
C LYS A 77 20.30 17.98 -1.42
N THR A 78 20.43 19.10 -0.71
CA THR A 78 21.26 19.24 0.49
C THR A 78 20.49 19.02 1.80
N LYS A 79 19.15 19.01 1.75
CA LYS A 79 18.30 18.81 2.94
C LYS A 79 18.27 17.33 3.36
N ARG A 80 18.07 17.09 4.65
CA ARG A 80 17.81 15.76 5.23
C ARG A 80 16.43 15.26 4.77
N LEU A 81 16.34 13.95 4.59
CA LEU A 81 15.08 13.26 4.28
C LEU A 81 14.52 12.69 5.58
N THR A 82 13.36 13.19 6.01
CA THR A 82 12.54 12.61 7.07
C THR A 82 11.38 11.86 6.41
N GLN A 83 11.20 10.59 6.73
CA GLN A 83 10.18 9.77 6.09
C GLN A 83 9.40 8.97 7.11
N THR A 84 8.11 8.83 6.90
CA THR A 84 7.26 8.04 7.78
C THR A 84 6.23 7.24 7.01
N ASN A 85 5.94 6.04 7.51
CA ASN A 85 5.04 5.08 6.90
C ASN A 85 3.95 4.71 7.90
N ILE A 86 2.70 4.99 7.54
CA ILE A 86 1.54 4.94 8.43
C ILE A 86 0.44 4.11 7.78
N PHE A 87 0.05 3.04 8.48
CA PHE A 87 -1.02 2.14 8.09
C PHE A 87 -2.23 2.35 9.01
N PHE A 88 -3.25 3.03 8.51
CA PHE A 88 -4.53 3.14 9.19
C PHE A 88 -5.32 1.85 9.00
N ARG A 89 -5.66 1.20 10.12
CA ARG A 89 -6.46 -0.03 10.13
C ARG A 89 -7.65 0.16 11.06
N ARG A 90 -8.78 -0.43 10.71
CA ARG A 90 -9.96 -0.44 11.58
C ARG A 90 -9.78 -1.53 12.63
N MET A 91 -9.74 -1.15 13.90
CA MET A 91 -9.68 -2.11 15.02
C MET A 91 -11.10 -2.35 15.58
N GLY A 92 -11.63 -3.56 15.39
CA GLY A 92 -12.91 -4.03 15.93
C GLY A 92 -14.18 -3.24 15.56
N ASP A 93 -15.30 -3.59 16.21
CA ASP A 93 -16.61 -2.92 16.11
C ASP A 93 -16.79 -1.86 17.22
N ARG A 94 -15.75 -1.06 17.47
CA ARG A 94 -15.93 0.10 18.37
C ARG A 94 -16.92 1.09 17.75
N ARG A 95 -17.69 1.74 18.64
CA ARG A 95 -18.74 2.73 18.33
C ARG A 95 -18.29 3.69 17.22
N GLU A 96 -19.23 4.10 16.38
CA GLU A 96 -18.99 5.10 15.33
C GLU A 96 -18.28 6.33 15.92
N THR A 97 -17.08 6.61 15.40
CA THR A 97 -16.28 7.77 15.77
C THR A 97 -16.71 8.98 14.96
N SER A 98 -16.81 10.14 15.61
CA SER A 98 -17.17 11.39 14.95
C SER A 98 -16.10 11.82 13.93
N CYS A 99 -16.49 12.68 13.00
CA CYS A 99 -15.56 13.34 12.07
C CYS A 99 -14.35 13.97 12.79
N GLU A 100 -14.57 14.63 13.92
CA GLU A 100 -13.54 15.32 14.69
C GLU A 100 -12.56 14.32 15.32
N SER A 101 -13.09 13.26 15.93
CA SER A 101 -12.26 12.20 16.54
C SER A 101 -11.39 11.49 15.51
N ASN A 102 -11.91 11.22 14.31
CA ASN A 102 -11.12 10.62 13.23
C ASN A 102 -10.01 11.55 12.73
N LEU A 103 -10.32 12.84 12.54
CA LEU A 103 -9.33 13.83 12.16
C LEU A 103 -8.22 13.91 13.20
N GLN A 104 -8.56 14.15 14.47
CA GLN A 104 -7.58 14.25 15.55
C GLN A 104 -6.75 12.97 15.69
N GLY A 105 -7.38 11.79 15.52
CA GLY A 105 -6.68 10.50 15.49
C GLY A 105 -5.63 10.44 14.37
N MET A 106 -5.99 10.84 13.15
CA MET A 106 -5.04 10.93 12.03
C MET A 106 -3.89 11.89 12.34
N LEU A 107 -4.20 13.10 12.81
CA LEU A 107 -3.19 14.12 13.13
C LEU A 107 -2.22 13.63 14.22
N ARG A 108 -2.73 13.01 15.28
CA ARG A 108 -1.92 12.41 16.36
C ARG A 108 -0.96 11.37 15.83
N VAL A 109 -1.45 10.42 15.03
CA VAL A 109 -0.62 9.35 14.48
C VAL A 109 0.48 9.92 13.58
N ILE A 110 0.16 10.91 12.75
CA ILE A 110 1.16 11.57 11.89
C ILE A 110 2.20 12.31 12.73
N LEU A 111 1.78 13.17 13.66
CA LEU A 111 2.68 13.94 14.51
C LEU A 111 3.59 13.03 15.33
N TRP A 112 3.03 11.99 15.96
CA TRP A 112 3.80 11.01 16.70
C TRP A 112 4.81 10.28 15.82
N SER A 113 4.41 9.87 14.61
CA SER A 113 5.31 9.13 13.72
C SER A 113 6.47 10.00 13.21
N LEU A 114 6.22 11.31 13.00
CA LEU A 114 7.26 12.28 12.66
C LEU A 114 8.21 12.54 13.83
N ILE A 115 7.68 12.71 15.05
CA ILE A 115 8.49 12.91 16.25
C ILE A 115 9.34 11.68 16.56
N ASN A 116 8.80 10.48 16.37
CA ASN A 116 9.52 9.23 16.60
C ASN A 116 10.71 9.07 15.64
N ASP A 117 10.58 9.51 14.38
CA ASP A 117 11.71 9.56 13.43
C ASP A 117 12.65 10.74 13.73
N LYS A 118 12.11 11.87 14.19
CA LYS A 118 12.86 13.10 14.45
C LYS A 118 12.44 13.80 15.74
N GLN A 119 13.11 13.43 16.83
CA GLN A 119 12.84 13.98 18.17
C GLN A 119 13.04 15.50 18.26
N GLU A 120 13.89 16.09 17.40
CA GLU A 120 14.12 17.55 17.27
C GLU A 120 12.83 18.34 16.96
N LEU A 121 11.76 17.68 16.49
CA LEU A 121 10.47 18.31 16.24
C LEU A 121 9.66 18.57 17.52
N THR A 122 9.87 17.77 18.57
CA THR A 122 9.11 17.85 19.83
C THR A 122 9.04 19.27 20.41
N PRO A 123 10.17 19.98 20.66
CA PRO A 123 10.12 21.32 21.23
C PRO A 123 9.45 22.35 20.31
N ARG A 124 9.41 22.12 18.99
CA ARG A 124 8.76 23.02 18.03
C ARG A 124 7.27 22.79 17.95
N LEU A 125 6.85 21.52 18.01
CA LEU A 125 5.45 21.12 17.89
C LEU A 125 4.70 21.27 19.23
N PHE A 126 5.37 20.95 20.35
CA PHE A 126 4.82 20.91 21.69
C PHE A 126 5.67 21.72 22.70
N PRO A 127 5.91 23.02 22.47
CA PRO A 127 6.79 23.83 23.32
C PRO A 127 6.34 23.90 24.77
N ARG A 128 5.03 24.06 25.01
CA ARG A 128 4.46 24.16 26.37
C ARG A 128 4.74 22.90 27.18
N GLN A 129 4.54 21.74 26.57
CA GLN A 129 4.73 20.44 27.21
C GLN A 129 6.22 20.19 27.42
N TYR A 130 7.04 20.51 26.42
CA TYR A 130 8.49 20.33 26.50
C TYR A 130 9.14 21.17 27.61
N ASP A 131 8.71 22.42 27.77
CA ASP A 131 9.24 23.32 28.82
C ASP A 131 8.70 23.00 30.22
N SER A 132 7.48 22.45 30.30
CA SER A 132 6.80 22.19 31.58
C SER A 132 7.05 20.79 32.13
N TYR A 133 7.62 19.87 31.33
CA TYR A 133 7.84 18.49 31.77
C TYR A 133 9.06 18.40 32.71
N PRO A 134 8.87 18.07 33.99
CA PRO A 134 9.99 17.94 34.92
C PRO A 134 10.85 16.75 34.49
N ARG A 135 12.13 17.00 34.20
CA ARG A 135 13.08 15.96 33.74
C ARG A 135 13.42 14.90 34.80
N ASP A 136 12.95 15.10 36.03
CA ASP A 136 13.36 14.34 37.21
C ASP A 136 12.25 13.47 37.83
N PHE A 137 11.04 13.40 37.24
CA PHE A 137 9.94 12.58 37.78
C PHE A 137 9.31 11.65 36.73
N ASP A 138 9.24 10.37 37.09
CA ASP A 138 8.88 9.24 36.22
C ASP A 138 7.39 8.85 36.32
N GLU A 139 6.53 9.69 36.91
CA GLU A 139 5.27 9.18 37.49
C GLU A 139 3.96 9.70 36.88
N ASP A 140 3.94 10.70 35.99
CA ASP A 140 2.70 11.06 35.27
C ASP A 140 2.92 11.31 33.76
N PRO A 141 2.27 10.55 32.87
CA PRO A 141 2.36 10.79 31.44
C PRO A 141 1.75 12.14 31.08
N CYS A 142 2.48 12.95 30.31
CA CYS A 142 1.98 14.20 29.76
C CYS A 142 0.77 13.93 28.85
N VAL A 143 -0.41 14.42 29.25
CA VAL A 143 -1.63 14.28 28.45
C VAL A 143 -1.68 15.39 27.41
N ILE A 144 -1.61 15.02 26.13
CA ILE A 144 -1.78 15.94 24.99
C ILE A 144 -3.25 15.98 24.58
N ASP A 145 -3.90 17.11 24.81
CA ASP A 145 -5.31 17.29 24.46
C ASP A 145 -5.54 17.53 22.96
N ASP A 146 -6.81 17.60 22.55
CA ASP A 146 -7.20 17.79 21.15
C ASP A 146 -6.81 19.17 20.58
N GLU A 147 -6.83 20.22 21.40
CA GLU A 147 -6.48 21.58 20.99
C GLU A 147 -4.97 21.67 20.74
N GLU A 148 -4.17 21.05 21.60
CA GLU A 148 -2.72 20.96 21.47
C GLU A 148 -2.29 20.21 20.20
N VAL A 149 -3.00 19.15 19.82
CA VAL A 149 -2.77 18.44 18.55
C VAL A 149 -3.00 19.34 17.34
N LEU A 150 -4.09 20.13 17.35
CA LEU A 150 -4.40 21.05 16.26
C LEU A 150 -3.37 22.19 16.19
N LEU A 151 -2.95 22.73 17.33
CA LEU A 151 -1.89 23.73 17.40
C LEU A 151 -0.55 23.17 16.92
N ALA A 152 -0.20 21.94 17.28
CA ALA A 152 1.01 21.27 16.80
C ALA A 152 0.96 21.04 15.29
N TRP A 153 -0.19 20.66 14.74
CA TRP A 153 -0.38 20.55 13.29
C TRP A 153 -0.21 21.88 12.58
N ASP A 154 -0.78 22.96 13.13
CA ASP A 154 -0.65 24.30 12.58
C ASP A 154 0.81 24.77 12.57
N ARG A 155 1.55 24.50 13.65
CA ARG A 155 2.99 24.75 13.75
C ARG A 155 3.76 23.94 12.71
N LEU A 156 3.46 22.64 12.56
CA LEU A 156 4.08 21.79 11.54
C LEU A 156 3.91 22.40 10.15
N ALA A 157 2.71 22.87 9.81
CA ALA A 157 2.46 23.46 8.51
C ALA A 157 3.14 24.83 8.31
N LYS A 158 3.16 25.69 9.34
CA LYS A 158 3.50 27.12 9.20
C LYS A 158 4.91 27.52 9.64
N LEU A 159 5.59 26.76 10.50
CA LEU A 159 6.93 27.14 10.95
C LEU A 159 8.00 26.81 9.90
N ASP A 160 8.71 27.84 9.42
CA ASP A 160 9.71 27.71 8.36
C ASP A 160 10.97 26.96 8.81
N ASP A 161 11.34 27.10 10.09
CA ASP A 161 12.55 26.51 10.66
C ASP A 161 12.52 24.97 10.70
N ILE A 162 11.32 24.37 10.71
CA ILE A 162 11.13 22.92 10.56
C ILE A 162 11.68 22.41 9.22
N TYR A 163 11.64 23.26 8.17
CA TYR A 163 11.98 22.89 6.79
C TYR A 163 13.30 23.46 6.32
N THR A 164 14.03 24.23 7.14
CA THR A 164 15.33 24.82 6.76
C THR A 164 16.27 23.75 6.22
N ASP A 165 16.43 22.65 6.97
CA ASP A 165 17.38 21.58 6.67
C ASP A 165 16.69 20.26 6.33
N ASP A 166 15.36 20.22 6.20
CA ASP A 166 14.61 18.97 6.15
C ASP A 166 13.48 19.01 5.13
N LYS A 167 13.25 17.84 4.53
CA LYS A 167 12.07 17.55 3.71
C LYS A 167 11.38 16.29 4.22
N PHE A 168 10.07 16.25 4.04
CA PHE A 168 9.20 15.23 4.59
C PHE A 168 8.55 14.40 3.48
N VAL A 169 8.58 13.08 3.66
CA VAL A 169 7.85 12.13 2.81
C VAL A 169 6.95 11.27 3.68
N LEU A 170 5.66 11.29 3.40
CA LEU A 170 4.67 10.49 4.10
C LEU A 170 4.13 9.40 3.19
N TYR A 171 4.02 8.21 3.74
CA TYR A 171 3.39 7.06 3.11
C TYR A 171 2.14 6.72 3.93
N LEU A 172 0.96 6.94 3.37
CA LEU A 172 -0.33 6.80 4.04
C LEU A 172 -1.15 5.71 3.37
N ASP A 173 -1.43 4.64 4.08
CA ASP A 173 -2.31 3.57 3.62
C ASP A 173 -3.54 3.47 4.52
N GLY A 174 -4.71 3.24 3.93
CA GLY A 174 -5.90 2.90 4.70
C GLY A 174 -6.70 4.09 5.28
N LEU A 175 -6.47 5.33 4.83
CA LEU A 175 -7.32 6.46 5.22
C LEU A 175 -8.80 6.26 4.84
N ASN A 176 -9.08 5.37 3.90
CA ASN A 176 -10.43 4.98 3.54
C ASN A 176 -11.16 4.14 4.61
N HIS A 177 -10.47 3.69 5.67
CA HIS A 177 -11.10 2.96 6.78
C HIS A 177 -11.90 3.87 7.74
N PHE A 178 -11.70 5.19 7.67
CA PHE A 178 -12.46 6.15 8.45
C PHE A 178 -13.85 6.36 7.85
N LYS A 179 -14.89 6.02 8.61
CA LYS A 179 -16.29 6.12 8.14
C LYS A 179 -16.79 7.57 7.94
N GLN A 180 -16.18 8.53 8.63
CA GLN A 180 -16.59 9.93 8.63
C GLN A 180 -15.38 10.87 8.63
N GLY A 181 -15.54 12.07 8.07
CA GLY A 181 -14.53 13.14 8.12
C GLY A 181 -13.40 13.05 7.11
N PHE A 182 -13.48 12.09 6.19
CA PHE A 182 -12.48 11.90 5.15
C PHE A 182 -12.14 13.17 4.34
N PRO A 183 -13.12 13.96 3.85
CA PRO A 183 -12.82 15.21 3.14
C PRO A 183 -11.99 16.18 3.98
N ARG A 184 -12.36 16.39 5.26
CA ARG A 184 -11.62 17.27 6.17
C ARG A 184 -10.20 16.79 6.44
N MET A 185 -10.00 15.48 6.59
CA MET A 185 -8.67 14.90 6.75
C MET A 185 -7.80 15.15 5.52
N LEU A 186 -8.34 14.91 4.33
CA LEU A 186 -7.63 15.18 3.09
C LEU A 186 -7.34 16.67 2.90
N ASP A 187 -8.25 17.56 3.32
CA ASP A 187 -8.04 19.00 3.29
C ASP A 187 -6.85 19.43 4.15
N HIS A 188 -6.67 18.87 5.35
CA HIS A 188 -5.51 19.19 6.20
C HIS A 188 -4.19 18.73 5.55
N LEU A 189 -4.17 17.55 4.94
CA LEU A 189 -3.00 17.07 4.20
C LEU A 189 -2.70 17.96 2.99
N LYS A 190 -3.74 18.38 2.26
CA LYS A 190 -3.62 19.30 1.12
C LYS A 190 -3.10 20.66 1.55
N GLN A 191 -3.64 21.24 2.62
CA GLN A 191 -3.18 22.51 3.17
C GLN A 191 -1.70 22.45 3.56
N TRP A 192 -1.26 21.34 4.15
CA TRP A 192 0.14 21.16 4.50
C TRP A 192 1.04 21.11 3.25
N VAL A 193 0.67 20.30 2.25
CA VAL A 193 1.38 20.25 0.96
C VAL A 193 1.41 21.61 0.26
N LEU A 194 0.29 22.35 0.28
CA LEU A 194 0.19 23.68 -0.34
C LEU A 194 1.03 24.72 0.40
N ALA A 195 1.14 24.63 1.72
CA ALA A 195 2.02 25.48 2.52
C ALA A 195 3.51 25.16 2.28
N ARG A 196 3.83 23.90 1.90
CA ARG A 196 5.20 23.39 1.76
C ARG A 196 5.42 22.63 0.45
N PRO A 197 5.15 23.22 -0.73
CA PRO A 197 5.10 22.52 -2.01
C PRO A 197 6.45 21.92 -2.44
N LEU A 198 7.56 22.49 -1.97
CA LEU A 198 8.91 22.03 -2.30
C LEU A 198 9.49 21.06 -1.26
N ASP A 199 8.87 20.93 -0.10
CA ASP A 199 9.45 20.27 1.08
C ASP A 199 8.60 19.11 1.61
N VAL A 200 7.37 18.93 1.12
CA VAL A 200 6.47 17.85 1.56
C VAL A 200 5.98 17.02 0.37
N LYS A 201 6.08 15.70 0.51
CA LYS A 201 5.50 14.70 -0.38
C LYS A 201 4.66 13.69 0.40
N ILE A 202 3.53 13.30 -0.17
CA ILE A 202 2.60 12.35 0.42
C ILE A 202 2.23 11.30 -0.63
N CYS A 203 2.67 10.06 -0.44
CA CYS A 203 2.14 8.91 -1.14
C CYS A 203 0.93 8.39 -0.36
N ILE A 204 -0.23 8.31 -1.00
CA ILE A 204 -1.50 7.96 -0.34
C ILE A 204 -2.22 6.86 -1.12
N SER A 205 -2.78 5.87 -0.43
CA SER A 205 -3.64 4.87 -1.05
C SER A 205 -5.13 5.06 -0.78
N SER A 206 -5.95 4.48 -1.67
CA SER A 206 -7.41 4.39 -1.50
C SER A 206 -7.97 3.16 -2.21
N ARG A 207 -9.21 2.73 -1.93
CA ARG A 207 -9.86 1.60 -2.61
C ARG A 207 -10.65 1.98 -3.85
N GLY A 208 -10.56 3.24 -4.30
CA GLY A 208 -11.28 3.75 -5.48
C GLY A 208 -12.53 4.55 -5.15
N GLU A 209 -12.67 4.98 -3.90
CA GLU A 209 -13.75 5.86 -3.45
C GLU A 209 -13.73 7.17 -4.24
N VAL A 210 -14.92 7.63 -4.66
CA VAL A 210 -15.09 8.79 -5.56
C VAL A 210 -14.45 10.05 -4.96
N GLU A 211 -14.55 10.22 -3.65
CA GLU A 211 -14.00 11.37 -2.93
C GLU A 211 -12.47 11.46 -3.06
N PHE A 212 -11.77 10.32 -3.00
CA PHE A 212 -10.32 10.28 -3.24
C PHE A 212 -10.00 10.55 -4.71
N GLN A 213 -10.74 9.91 -5.62
CA GLN A 213 -10.51 10.09 -7.06
C GLN A 213 -10.70 11.55 -7.46
N ASP A 214 -11.81 12.17 -7.09
CA ASP A 214 -12.10 13.56 -7.42
C ASP A 214 -11.12 14.53 -6.77
N SER A 215 -10.74 14.26 -5.53
CA SER A 215 -9.85 15.13 -4.77
C SER A 215 -8.39 15.05 -5.21
N LEU A 216 -7.94 13.90 -5.74
CA LEU A 216 -6.55 13.64 -6.09
C LEU A 216 -6.30 13.47 -7.59
N LYS A 217 -7.32 13.54 -8.45
CA LYS A 217 -7.20 13.39 -9.92
C LYS A 217 -6.16 14.28 -10.60
N SER A 218 -5.85 15.44 -10.01
CA SER A 218 -4.84 16.36 -10.54
C SER A 218 -3.40 15.95 -10.22
N TYR A 219 -3.21 14.99 -9.32
CA TYR A 219 -1.92 14.50 -8.88
C TYR A 219 -1.55 13.22 -9.66
N PRO A 220 -0.25 12.95 -9.85
CA PRO A 220 0.19 11.70 -10.44
C PRO A 220 -0.25 10.52 -9.57
N GLY A 221 -0.48 9.38 -10.20
CA GLY A 221 -0.94 8.21 -9.48
C GLY A 221 -0.92 6.95 -10.33
N ILE A 222 -1.26 5.85 -9.68
CA ILE A 222 -1.33 4.52 -10.29
C ILE A 222 -2.62 3.84 -9.86
N ILE A 223 -3.22 3.10 -10.79
CA ILE A 223 -4.35 2.23 -10.52
C ILE A 223 -3.79 0.81 -10.38
N MET A 224 -3.58 0.36 -9.15
CA MET A 224 -2.84 -0.87 -8.85
C MET A 224 -3.40 -2.10 -9.55
N HIS A 225 -4.73 -2.21 -9.66
CA HIS A 225 -5.32 -3.39 -10.29
C HIS A 225 -5.09 -3.44 -11.80
N GLU A 226 -4.86 -2.30 -12.47
CA GLU A 226 -4.48 -2.25 -13.89
C GLU A 226 -3.01 -2.61 -14.07
N VAL A 227 -2.14 -2.04 -13.22
CA VAL A 227 -0.69 -2.31 -13.20
C VAL A 227 -0.42 -3.79 -12.91
N SER A 228 -1.15 -4.36 -11.95
CA SER A 228 -0.97 -5.74 -11.52
C SER A 228 -1.44 -6.79 -12.52
N GLN A 229 -2.21 -6.45 -13.57
CA GLN A 229 -2.66 -7.47 -14.53
C GLN A 229 -1.49 -8.13 -15.24
N ALA A 230 -0.51 -7.31 -15.65
CA ALA A 230 0.69 -7.80 -16.29
C ALA A 230 1.50 -8.69 -15.32
N ASP A 231 1.57 -8.33 -14.04
CA ASP A 231 2.26 -9.10 -12.99
C ASP A 231 1.52 -10.41 -12.67
N MET A 232 0.19 -10.37 -12.64
CA MET A 232 -0.66 -11.53 -12.43
C MET A 232 -0.52 -12.52 -13.59
N LEU A 233 -0.53 -12.04 -14.83
CA LEU A 233 -0.31 -12.87 -16.01
C LEU A 233 1.06 -13.54 -15.97
N TRP A 234 2.10 -12.76 -15.63
CA TRP A 234 3.44 -13.29 -15.43
C TRP A 234 3.46 -14.35 -14.33
N TYR A 235 2.83 -14.08 -13.19
CA TYR A 235 2.77 -15.02 -12.06
C TYR A 235 2.02 -16.31 -12.42
N ILE A 236 0.90 -16.23 -13.16
CA ILE A 236 0.19 -17.41 -13.68
C ILE A 236 1.14 -18.27 -14.51
N ARG A 237 1.81 -17.66 -15.50
CA ARG A 237 2.73 -18.37 -16.40
C ARG A 237 3.88 -18.98 -15.62
N TRP A 238 4.52 -18.20 -14.75
CA TRP A 238 5.63 -18.69 -13.94
C TRP A 238 5.20 -19.86 -13.04
N ALA A 239 4.08 -19.72 -12.33
CA ALA A 239 3.61 -20.74 -11.42
C ALA A 239 3.20 -22.04 -12.14
N LEU A 240 2.56 -21.95 -13.31
CA LEU A 240 2.10 -23.13 -14.06
C LEU A 240 3.19 -23.77 -14.93
N LEU A 241 4.23 -23.02 -15.32
CA LEU A 241 5.25 -23.49 -16.28
C LEU A 241 6.66 -23.62 -15.71
N HIS A 242 6.98 -23.04 -14.55
CA HIS A 242 8.36 -22.95 -14.06
C HIS A 242 8.54 -23.29 -12.58
N ASP A 243 7.52 -23.06 -11.74
CA ASP A 243 7.63 -23.25 -10.29
C ASP A 243 7.74 -24.73 -9.86
N ASP A 244 7.19 -25.65 -10.66
CA ASP A 244 7.32 -27.10 -10.45
C ASP A 244 7.53 -27.78 -11.81
N GLU A 245 8.70 -28.39 -12.03
CA GLU A 245 9.08 -28.98 -13.32
C GLU A 245 8.16 -30.13 -13.75
N ASP A 246 7.72 -30.97 -12.80
CA ASP A 246 6.89 -32.14 -13.07
C ASP A 246 5.46 -31.72 -13.41
N TYR A 247 4.91 -30.76 -12.65
CA TYR A 247 3.64 -30.13 -13.00
C TYR A 247 3.73 -29.41 -14.35
N ALA A 248 4.79 -28.63 -14.60
CA ALA A 248 4.97 -27.87 -15.83
C ALA A 248 5.04 -28.77 -17.06
N ALA A 249 5.81 -29.86 -17.00
CA ALA A 249 5.91 -30.82 -18.10
C ALA A 249 4.55 -31.44 -18.45
N ARG A 250 3.76 -31.80 -17.43
CA ARG A 250 2.39 -32.31 -17.60
C ARG A 250 1.44 -31.25 -18.15
N TYR A 251 1.47 -30.05 -17.59
CA TYR A 251 0.64 -28.93 -18.03
C TYR A 251 0.91 -28.61 -19.50
N VAL A 252 2.18 -28.56 -19.90
CA VAL A 252 2.60 -28.33 -21.29
C VAL A 252 2.15 -29.47 -22.21
N ARG A 253 2.27 -30.73 -21.78
CA ARG A 253 1.87 -31.89 -22.58
C ARG A 253 0.36 -31.93 -22.84
N ASN A 254 -0.45 -31.52 -21.87
CA ASN A 254 -1.91 -31.70 -21.88
C ASN A 254 -2.70 -30.45 -22.32
N THR A 255 -2.03 -29.34 -22.63
CA THR A 255 -2.68 -28.11 -23.09
C THR A 255 -1.95 -27.53 -24.29
N SER A 256 -2.69 -27.07 -25.29
CA SER A 256 -2.18 -26.29 -26.41
C SER A 256 -1.88 -24.83 -25.99
N PRO A 257 -1.05 -24.09 -26.74
CA PRO A 257 -0.78 -22.68 -26.44
C PRO A 257 -2.05 -21.82 -26.35
N LEU A 258 -3.05 -22.07 -27.20
CA LEU A 258 -4.33 -21.34 -27.18
C LEU A 258 -5.12 -21.64 -25.90
N GLU A 259 -5.19 -22.91 -25.48
CA GLU A 259 -5.91 -23.27 -24.26
C GLU A 259 -5.26 -22.67 -23.00
N ARG A 260 -3.92 -22.54 -22.99
CA ARG A 260 -3.20 -21.88 -21.89
C ARG A 260 -3.52 -20.39 -21.84
N GLU A 261 -3.54 -19.72 -22.98
CA GLU A 261 -3.90 -18.30 -23.04
C GLU A 261 -5.35 -18.08 -22.57
N GLU A 262 -6.28 -18.94 -22.97
CA GLU A 262 -7.66 -18.86 -22.51
C GLU A 262 -7.82 -19.17 -21.01
N LEU A 263 -6.97 -20.04 -20.45
CA LEU A 263 -6.91 -20.27 -19.00
C LEU A 263 -6.36 -19.04 -18.28
N GLU A 264 -5.25 -18.47 -18.77
CA GLU A 264 -4.66 -17.23 -18.25
C GLU A 264 -5.69 -16.10 -18.19
N GLN A 265 -6.44 -15.88 -19.27
CA GLN A 265 -7.50 -14.86 -19.32
C GLN A 265 -8.66 -15.19 -18.38
N HIS A 266 -9.03 -16.45 -18.26
CA HIS A 266 -10.05 -16.89 -17.32
C HIS A 266 -9.64 -16.62 -15.87
N PHE A 267 -8.39 -16.93 -15.49
CA PHE A 267 -7.85 -16.58 -14.17
C PHE A 267 -7.93 -15.08 -13.91
N LEU A 268 -7.42 -14.26 -14.82
CA LEU A 268 -7.41 -12.80 -14.67
C LEU A 268 -8.81 -12.23 -14.48
N THR A 269 -9.75 -12.71 -15.27
CA THR A 269 -11.16 -12.27 -15.21
C THR A 269 -11.77 -12.62 -13.86
N LYS A 270 -11.50 -13.83 -13.35
CA LYS A 270 -12.09 -14.34 -12.12
C LYS A 270 -11.53 -13.70 -10.86
N VAL A 271 -10.21 -13.55 -10.78
CA VAL A 271 -9.58 -12.91 -9.61
C VAL A 271 -9.79 -11.40 -9.58
N ASN A 272 -10.22 -10.80 -10.70
CA ASN A 272 -10.66 -9.41 -10.82
C ASN A 272 -9.66 -8.39 -10.22
N GLY A 273 -8.36 -8.62 -10.41
CA GLY A 273 -7.29 -7.75 -9.89
C GLY A 273 -6.88 -8.03 -8.43
N SER A 274 -7.29 -9.16 -7.85
CA SER A 274 -6.85 -9.61 -6.52
C SER A 274 -5.72 -10.62 -6.61
N PHE A 275 -4.50 -10.19 -6.28
CA PHE A 275 -3.31 -11.05 -6.37
C PHE A 275 -3.37 -12.18 -5.33
N PHE A 276 -3.99 -11.90 -4.18
CA PHE A 276 -4.19 -12.88 -3.12
C PHE A 276 -5.10 -14.05 -3.54
N LEU A 277 -6.20 -13.74 -4.25
CA LEU A 277 -7.08 -14.79 -4.79
C LEU A 277 -6.35 -15.61 -5.84
N LEU A 278 -5.57 -14.96 -6.70
CA LEU A 278 -4.76 -15.63 -7.71
C LEU A 278 -3.77 -16.63 -7.11
N TRP A 279 -2.97 -16.18 -6.14
CA TRP A 279 -2.01 -17.02 -5.41
C TRP A 279 -2.71 -18.22 -4.75
N SER A 280 -3.84 -17.98 -4.08
CA SER A 280 -4.61 -19.02 -3.39
C SER A 280 -5.18 -20.07 -4.35
N LEU A 281 -5.69 -19.62 -5.49
CA LEU A 281 -6.31 -20.45 -6.52
C LEU A 281 -5.26 -21.32 -7.22
N ILE A 282 -4.13 -20.75 -7.60
CA ILE A 282 -3.02 -21.49 -8.22
C ILE A 282 -2.48 -22.55 -7.28
N GLY A 283 -2.27 -22.21 -5.99
CA GLY A 283 -1.84 -23.18 -4.99
C GLY A 283 -2.79 -24.37 -4.87
N ARG A 284 -4.11 -24.13 -4.93
CA ARG A 284 -5.13 -25.20 -4.89
C ARG A 284 -5.13 -26.04 -6.15
N ILE A 285 -5.02 -25.43 -7.32
CA ILE A 285 -4.96 -26.18 -8.58
C ILE A 285 -3.80 -27.17 -8.59
N LYS A 286 -2.63 -26.75 -8.11
CA LYS A 286 -1.47 -27.63 -7.98
C LYS A 286 -1.70 -28.78 -6.99
N LEU A 287 -2.48 -28.56 -5.93
CA LEU A 287 -2.79 -29.58 -4.93
C LEU A 287 -3.86 -30.56 -5.41
N THR A 288 -4.94 -30.05 -6.03
CA THR A 288 -6.10 -30.82 -6.47
C THR A 288 -5.82 -31.59 -7.76
N PHE A 289 -5.06 -30.99 -8.68
CA PHE A 289 -4.79 -31.55 -10.00
C PHE A 289 -3.33 -31.99 -10.15
N LYS A 290 -2.85 -32.78 -9.18
CA LYS A 290 -1.52 -33.41 -9.25
C LYS A 290 -1.42 -34.37 -10.43
N ASP A 291 -2.49 -35.15 -10.66
CA ASP A 291 -2.53 -36.23 -11.64
C ASP A 291 -3.53 -35.94 -12.77
N MET A 292 -3.07 -35.18 -13.77
CA MET A 292 -3.74 -34.85 -15.04
C MET A 292 -4.97 -33.92 -14.97
N THR A 293 -5.04 -32.97 -15.91
CA THR A 293 -6.18 -32.04 -16.01
C THR A 293 -6.51 -31.70 -17.46
N SER A 294 -7.79 -31.75 -17.81
CA SER A 294 -8.31 -31.05 -18.98
C SER A 294 -8.51 -29.57 -18.64
N ARG A 295 -8.38 -28.70 -19.64
CA ARG A 295 -8.68 -27.26 -19.54
C ARG A 295 -10.05 -27.02 -18.88
N ASP A 296 -11.06 -27.77 -19.29
CA ASP A 296 -12.43 -27.59 -18.79
C ASP A 296 -12.57 -27.97 -17.31
N ALA A 297 -11.81 -28.95 -16.83
CA ALA A 297 -11.77 -29.30 -15.42
C ALA A 297 -11.12 -28.19 -14.57
N ILE A 298 -10.03 -27.56 -15.06
CA ILE A 298 -9.43 -26.41 -14.38
C ILE A 298 -10.41 -25.24 -14.35
N LYS A 299 -11.03 -24.90 -15.49
CA LYS A 299 -12.02 -23.81 -15.56
C LYS A 299 -13.20 -24.06 -14.63
N GLY A 300 -13.77 -25.26 -14.66
CA GLY A 300 -14.89 -25.63 -13.78
C GLY A 300 -14.54 -25.53 -12.30
N PHE A 301 -13.33 -25.93 -11.91
CA PHE A 301 -12.85 -25.76 -10.53
C PHE A 301 -12.69 -24.29 -10.15
N VAL A 302 -12.14 -23.46 -11.05
CA VAL A 302 -12.01 -22.02 -10.81
C VAL A 302 -13.38 -21.38 -10.63
N ASP A 303 -14.35 -21.73 -11.48
CA ASP A 303 -15.72 -21.23 -11.41
C ASP A 303 -16.39 -21.60 -10.08
N ASP A 304 -16.35 -22.87 -9.69
CA ASP A 304 -16.94 -23.39 -8.45
C ASP A 304 -16.28 -22.77 -7.20
N TRP A 305 -14.95 -22.72 -7.17
CA TRP A 305 -14.23 -22.14 -6.03
C TRP A 305 -14.51 -20.65 -5.87
N MET A 306 -14.55 -19.89 -6.97
CA MET A 306 -14.89 -18.46 -6.93
C MET A 306 -16.34 -18.24 -6.48
N GLN A 307 -17.27 -19.08 -6.93
CA GLN A 307 -18.67 -19.01 -6.49
C GLN A 307 -18.79 -19.28 -4.99
N GLN A 308 -18.10 -20.29 -4.46
CA GLN A 308 -18.09 -20.59 -3.03
C GLN A 308 -17.42 -19.47 -2.22
N TYR A 309 -16.35 -18.87 -2.74
CA TYR A 309 -15.70 -17.70 -2.12
C TYR A 309 -16.66 -16.52 -2.01
N GLU A 310 -17.38 -16.19 -3.09
CA GLU A 310 -18.35 -15.10 -3.12
C GLU A 310 -19.54 -15.34 -2.19
N GLN A 311 -19.97 -16.59 -2.05
CA GLN A 311 -21.05 -17.00 -1.14
C GLN A 311 -20.58 -17.16 0.32
N GLY A 312 -19.28 -17.10 0.58
CA GLY A 312 -18.71 -17.32 1.91
C GLY A 312 -18.85 -18.76 2.42
N THR A 313 -19.00 -19.73 1.52
CA THR A 313 -19.30 -21.15 1.84
C THR A 313 -18.09 -22.07 1.71
N LEU A 314 -16.87 -21.52 1.64
CA LEU A 314 -15.68 -22.37 1.53
C LEU A 314 -15.47 -23.20 2.82
N ASN A 315 -15.14 -24.48 2.64
CA ASN A 315 -15.26 -25.50 3.68
C ASN A 315 -13.95 -25.85 4.42
N ASP A 316 -12.76 -25.56 3.88
CA ASP A 316 -11.47 -25.86 4.54
C ASP A 316 -11.11 -24.80 5.60
N HIS A 317 -10.39 -25.18 6.65
CA HIS A 317 -9.85 -24.25 7.66
C HIS A 317 -8.96 -23.17 7.03
N VAL A 318 -8.16 -23.53 6.01
CA VAL A 318 -7.38 -22.55 5.24
C VAL A 318 -8.31 -21.63 4.48
N ASP A 319 -9.38 -22.14 3.86
CA ASP A 319 -10.33 -21.32 3.12
C ASP A 319 -11.21 -20.43 4.02
N GLN A 320 -11.59 -20.92 5.20
CA GLN A 320 -12.27 -20.14 6.22
C GLN A 320 -11.32 -19.11 6.82
N GLN A 321 -10.03 -19.39 6.92
CA GLN A 321 -9.02 -18.40 7.26
C GLN A 321 -8.84 -17.39 6.11
N LEU A 322 -8.87 -17.79 4.84
CA LEU A 322 -8.88 -16.88 3.68
C LEU A 322 -10.13 -16.00 3.68
N LEU A 323 -11.31 -16.54 3.99
CA LEU A 323 -12.56 -15.80 4.15
C LEU A 323 -12.50 -14.90 5.38
N ARG A 324 -11.97 -15.38 6.51
CA ARG A 324 -11.76 -14.56 7.71
C ARG A 324 -10.75 -13.46 7.45
N GLU A 325 -9.57 -13.69 6.88
CA GLU A 325 -8.64 -12.65 6.41
C GLU A 325 -9.26 -11.81 5.28
N SER A 326 -10.27 -12.36 4.59
CA SER A 326 -11.05 -11.61 3.64
C SER A 326 -11.95 -10.55 4.30
N TYR A 327 -12.37 -10.83 5.54
CA TYR A 327 -13.38 -10.10 6.32
C TYR A 327 -12.89 -9.60 7.72
N ARG A 328 -11.65 -9.87 8.13
CA ARG A 328 -11.04 -9.53 9.42
C ARG A 328 -9.86 -8.60 9.20
N ASP A 329 -10.10 -7.36 9.59
CA ASP A 329 -9.13 -6.29 9.78
C ASP A 329 -8.42 -6.36 11.17
N ASP A 330 -8.38 -7.49 11.90
CA ASP A 330 -7.71 -7.54 13.23
C ASP A 330 -6.59 -8.60 13.33
N PRO A 331 -5.34 -8.17 13.61
CA PRO A 331 -4.64 -8.57 14.85
C PRO A 331 -3.71 -7.45 15.40
N PRO A 332 -2.82 -7.77 16.36
CA PRO A 332 -3.00 -7.84 17.82
C PRO A 332 -2.93 -6.44 18.50
N LYS A 333 -3.08 -6.40 19.84
CA LYS A 333 -3.19 -5.19 20.66
C LYS A 333 -2.18 -4.10 20.32
N LEU A 334 -2.69 -2.88 20.11
CA LEU A 334 -1.90 -1.66 20.11
C LEU A 334 -1.33 -1.40 21.52
N PRO A 335 -0.13 -0.79 21.62
CA PRO A 335 0.31 -0.17 22.86
C PRO A 335 -0.73 0.87 23.27
N GLN A 336 -1.07 0.89 24.56
CA GLN A 336 -1.62 2.10 25.15
C GLN A 336 -0.45 3.10 25.18
N VAL A 337 -0.65 4.25 24.54
CA VAL A 337 0.23 5.41 24.70
C VAL A 337 -0.01 6.00 26.07
#